data_AF-A0A9W4TFB5-F1
#
_entry.id   AF-A0A9W4TFB5-F1
#
_cell.length_a   1.000
_cell.length_b   1.000
_cell.length_c   1.000
_cell.angle_alpha   90.00
_cell.angle_beta   90.00
_cell.angle_gamma   90.00
#
_symmetry.space_group_name_H-M   'P 1'
#
loop_
_entity.id
_entity.type
_entity.pdbx_description
1 polymer ?
#
loop_
_entity_poly.entity_id
_entity_poly.type
_entity_poly.pdbx_seq_one_letter_code
_entity_poly.pdbx_strand_id
1 'polypeptide(L)'
;GIISRLLRWQEKYFGISHKDVVNFRPNNLFMRGIDTVKQGNSELFRFIGEKIMWEAMGINNTCSIRKIVEDALWDARFKQWDFNQFVAMSKWKAKGSLACNKIFIERMRERIASGEKNIKIPDSGEQFNYVVVNNGLRYKEDGTKSTRKGDYM
;
A
#
# COMPACT_ATOMS: atom_id res chain seq x y z
N GLY A 1 18.00 23.46 11.94
CA GLY A 1 16.55 23.64 11.68
C GLY A 1 16.11 22.65 10.62
N ILE A 2 14.99 21.96 10.81
CA ILE A 2 14.47 20.98 9.84
C ILE A 2 13.75 21.75 8.73
N ILE A 3 14.18 21.62 7.48
CA ILE A 3 13.41 22.13 6.34
C ILE A 3 12.35 21.06 6.02
N SER A 4 11.14 21.25 6.54
CA SER A 4 9.99 20.38 6.27
C SER A 4 9.14 20.98 5.15
N ARG A 5 8.94 20.26 4.04
CA ARG A 5 7.92 20.59 3.04
C ARG A 5 6.62 19.89 3.44
N LEU A 6 5.60 20.66 3.78
CA LEU A 6 4.45 20.21 4.57
C LEU A 6 3.26 19.84 3.66
N LEU A 7 2.87 18.56 3.60
CA LEU A 7 1.58 18.11 3.05
C LEU A 7 0.71 17.62 4.23
N ARG A 8 -0.29 18.42 4.62
CA ARG A 8 -1.02 18.28 5.91
C ARG A 8 -2.03 17.13 5.95
N TRP A 9 -1.89 16.26 6.95
CA TRP A 9 -2.94 15.85 7.92
C TRP A 9 -2.22 15.59 9.27
N GLN A 10 -2.48 16.44 10.25
CA GLN A 10 -1.95 16.67 11.63
C GLN A 10 -0.71 15.92 12.21
N GLU A 11 -0.33 14.72 11.74
CA GLU A 11 0.86 13.97 12.19
C GLU A 11 1.67 13.31 11.05
N LYS A 12 1.26 13.52 9.79
CA LYS A 12 1.91 12.93 8.62
C LYS A 12 2.81 13.94 7.92
N TYR A 13 4.11 13.68 7.88
CA TYR A 13 5.08 14.52 7.16
C TYR A 13 6.35 13.76 6.82
N PHE A 14 7.07 14.25 5.80
CA PHE A 14 8.42 13.81 5.47
C PHE A 14 9.30 15.00 5.13
N GLY A 15 10.63 14.83 5.20
CA GLY A 15 11.57 15.90 4.90
C GLY A 15 13.03 15.52 5.10
N ILE A 16 13.91 16.52 4.98
CA ILE A 16 15.35 16.35 5.19
C ILE A 16 15.69 16.88 6.58
N SER A 17 16.34 16.04 7.39
CA SER A 17 16.82 16.44 8.70
C SER A 17 18.19 17.11 8.57
N HIS A 18 18.31 18.35 9.06
CA HIS A 18 19.59 19.02 9.22
C HIS A 18 19.94 19.02 10.71
N LYS A 19 20.77 18.05 11.10
CA LYS A 19 21.39 17.98 12.43
C LYS A 19 22.84 18.42 12.30
N ASP A 20 23.19 19.49 13.00
CA ASP A 20 24.54 20.06 13.16
C ASP A 20 25.23 20.61 11.89
N VAL A 21 25.02 19.99 10.72
CA VAL A 21 25.54 20.42 9.42
C VAL A 21 24.41 20.46 8.39
N VAL A 22 24.45 21.45 7.49
CA VAL A 22 23.53 21.51 6.35
C VAL A 22 23.80 20.32 5.43
N ASN A 23 22.84 19.41 5.35
CA ASN A 23 22.92 18.21 4.54
C ASN A 23 21.92 18.25 3.38
N PHE A 24 22.41 18.53 2.18
CA PHE A 24 21.61 18.56 0.95
C PHE A 24 21.47 17.19 0.27
N ARG A 25 22.20 16.17 0.74
CA ARG A 25 22.20 14.80 0.20
C ARG A 25 22.12 13.81 1.36
N PRO A 26 20.99 13.79 2.09
CA PRO A 26 20.84 12.89 3.21
C PRO A 26 20.80 11.44 2.73
N ASN A 27 21.32 10.52 3.56
CA ASN A 27 21.21 9.08 3.28
C ASN A 27 19.78 8.57 3.47
N ASN A 28 18.99 9.22 4.34
CA ASN A 28 17.61 8.84 4.66
C ASN A 28 16.73 10.08 4.82
N LEU A 29 15.49 9.99 4.36
CA LEU A 29 14.45 10.98 4.65
C LEU A 29 13.91 10.79 6.07
N PHE A 30 13.62 11.91 6.72
CA PHE A 30 12.79 11.90 7.91
C PHE A 30 11.35 11.66 7.48
N MET A 31 10.67 10.68 8.07
CA MET A 31 9.27 10.36 7.78
C MET A 31 8.52 10.11 9.09
N ARG A 32 7.34 10.70 9.25
CA ARG A 32 6.45 10.45 10.39
C ARG A 32 5.03 10.27 9.89
N GLY A 33 4.36 9.21 10.34
CA GLY A 33 2.96 8.96 10.05
C GLY A 33 2.63 8.64 8.58
N ILE A 34 3.61 8.62 7.68
CA ILE A 34 3.41 8.29 6.27
C ILE A 34 3.03 6.82 6.13
N ASP A 35 1.95 6.53 5.40
CA ASP A 35 1.42 5.18 5.29
C ASP A 35 2.42 4.22 4.63
N THR A 36 3.27 4.69 3.72
CA THR A 36 4.37 3.93 3.08
C THR A 36 5.33 3.28 4.09
N VAL A 37 5.51 3.89 5.27
CA VAL A 37 6.44 3.40 6.31
C VAL A 37 5.78 2.33 7.20
N LYS A 38 4.46 2.15 7.10
CA LYS A 38 3.75 1.14 7.91
C LYS A 38 4.04 -0.27 7.40
N GLN A 39 4.13 -1.21 8.33
CA GLN A 39 4.27 -2.64 8.03
C GLN A 39 3.01 -3.16 7.33
N GLY A 40 3.20 -4.08 6.39
CA GLY A 40 2.11 -4.77 5.68
C GLY A 40 1.75 -4.19 4.32
N ASN A 41 2.40 -3.11 3.88
CA ASN A 41 2.29 -2.66 2.49
C ASN A 41 3.10 -3.56 1.56
N SER A 42 2.69 -3.61 0.30
CA SER A 42 3.46 -4.25 -0.76
C SER A 42 4.72 -3.44 -1.12
N GLU A 43 5.72 -4.12 -1.65
CA GLU A 43 6.96 -3.50 -2.15
C GLU A 43 6.67 -2.49 -3.25
N LEU A 44 5.68 -2.75 -4.11
CA LEU A 44 5.20 -1.80 -5.10
C LEU A 44 4.78 -0.46 -4.46
N PHE A 45 3.96 -0.53 -3.40
CA PHE A 45 3.47 0.67 -2.71
C PHE A 45 4.62 1.42 -2.03
N ARG A 46 5.56 0.68 -1.42
CA ARG A 46 6.77 1.26 -0.83
C ARG A 46 7.60 2.00 -1.87
N PHE A 47 7.89 1.34 -2.99
CA PHE A 47 8.67 1.92 -4.09
C PHE A 47 8.06 3.21 -4.64
N ILE A 48 6.75 3.22 -4.94
CA ILE A 48 6.07 4.42 -5.46
C ILE A 48 6.16 5.55 -4.43
N GLY A 49 5.86 5.27 -3.16
CA GLY A 49 5.90 6.26 -2.10
C GLY A 49 7.30 6.84 -1.88
N GLU A 50 8.32 5.98 -1.80
CA GLU A 50 9.72 6.38 -1.64
C GLU A 50 10.19 7.24 -2.80
N LYS A 51 9.87 6.84 -4.04
CA LYS A 51 10.23 7.59 -5.23
C LYS A 51 9.63 8.99 -5.22
N ILE A 52 8.34 9.11 -4.91
CA ILE A 52 7.67 10.42 -4.78
C ILE A 52 8.34 11.28 -3.70
N MET A 53 8.64 10.70 -2.54
CA MET A 53 9.25 11.43 -1.43
C MET A 53 10.66 11.93 -1.75
N TRP A 54 11.50 11.09 -2.36
CA TRP A 54 12.86 11.47 -2.76
C TRP A 54 12.88 12.56 -3.83
N GLU A 55 12.08 12.41 -4.88
CA GLU A 55 11.98 13.42 -5.95
C GLU A 55 11.44 14.74 -5.41
N ALA A 56 10.39 14.71 -4.56
CA ALA A 56 9.82 15.91 -3.95
C ALA A 56 10.79 16.70 -3.07
N MET A 57 11.81 16.03 -2.50
CA MET A 57 12.83 16.62 -1.63
C MET A 57 14.14 16.94 -2.36
N GLY A 58 14.25 16.65 -3.66
CA GLY A 58 15.45 16.97 -4.44
C GLY A 58 15.74 18.48 -4.47
N ILE A 59 17.00 18.87 -4.20
CA ILE A 59 17.39 20.30 -4.11
C ILE A 59 17.16 21.07 -5.40
N ASN A 60 17.32 20.42 -6.55
CA ASN A 60 17.15 21.02 -7.88
C ASN A 60 15.77 20.72 -8.48
N ASN A 61 14.82 20.22 -7.67
CA ASN A 61 13.52 19.83 -8.17
C ASN A 61 12.66 21.06 -8.51
N THR A 62 12.38 21.24 -9.80
CA THR A 62 11.47 22.26 -10.34
C THR A 62 10.12 21.68 -10.76
N CYS A 63 9.94 20.35 -10.65
CA CYS A 63 8.72 19.66 -11.04
C CYS A 63 7.58 19.92 -10.07
N SER A 64 6.36 19.96 -10.61
CA SER A 64 5.15 19.93 -9.78
C SER A 64 4.98 18.58 -9.09
N ILE A 65 4.31 18.56 -7.94
CA ILE A 65 3.98 17.31 -7.24
C ILE A 65 3.21 16.34 -8.14
N ARG A 66 2.30 16.86 -8.96
CA ARG A 66 1.55 16.03 -9.92
C ARG A 66 2.47 15.30 -10.89
N LYS A 67 3.45 16.01 -11.46
CA LYS A 67 4.42 15.43 -12.40
C LYS A 67 5.26 14.34 -11.74
N ILE A 68 5.72 14.57 -10.51
CA ILE A 68 6.46 13.58 -9.71
C ILE A 68 5.64 12.30 -9.49
N VAL A 69 4.35 12.45 -9.16
CA VAL A 69 3.45 11.31 -8.99
C VAL A 69 3.26 10.56 -10.31
N GLU A 70 3.00 11.27 -11.41
CA GLU A 70 2.86 10.68 -12.74
C GLU A 70 4.12 9.89 -13.15
N ASP A 71 5.30 10.46 -12.94
CA ASP A 71 6.57 9.83 -13.27
C ASP A 71 6.85 8.59 -12.39
N ALA A 72 6.58 8.67 -11.08
CA ALA A 72 6.71 7.52 -10.19
C ALA A 72 5.76 6.36 -10.56
N LEU A 73 4.53 6.68 -10.97
CA LEU A 73 3.57 5.68 -11.47
C LEU A 73 4.01 5.10 -12.80
N TRP A 74 4.57 5.91 -13.69
CA TRP A 74 5.11 5.45 -14.97
C TRP A 74 6.26 4.46 -14.74
N ASP A 75 7.22 4.82 -13.89
CA ASP A 75 8.34 3.95 -13.59
C ASP A 75 7.90 2.64 -12.92
N ALA A 76 6.93 2.72 -12.01
CA ALA A 76 6.34 1.52 -11.42
C ALA A 76 5.62 0.64 -12.46
N ARG A 77 5.00 1.23 -13.49
CA ARG A 77 4.29 0.48 -14.54
C ARG A 77 5.24 -0.29 -15.46
N PHE A 78 6.39 0.29 -15.81
CA PHE A 78 7.33 -0.31 -16.77
C PHE A 78 8.45 -1.12 -16.11
N LYS A 79 8.59 -1.04 -14.80
CA LYS A 79 9.49 -1.89 -14.03
C LYS A 79 9.02 -3.35 -14.09
N GLN A 80 9.97 -4.27 -14.24
CA GLN A 80 9.72 -5.69 -14.03
C GLN A 80 9.61 -5.97 -12.53
N TRP A 81 8.51 -6.61 -12.14
CA TRP A 81 8.20 -6.97 -10.76
C TRP A 81 8.19 -8.48 -10.57
N ASP A 82 8.70 -8.94 -9.44
CA ASP A 82 8.44 -10.28 -8.94
C ASP A 82 7.06 -10.34 -8.26
N PHE A 83 6.39 -11.48 -8.32
CA PHE A 83 5.06 -11.65 -7.73
C PHE A 83 5.03 -11.32 -6.23
N ASN A 84 6.08 -11.69 -5.48
CA ASN A 84 6.14 -11.45 -4.04
C ASN A 84 6.15 -9.94 -3.70
N GLN A 85 6.53 -9.09 -4.64
CA GLN A 85 6.55 -7.64 -4.47
C GLN A 85 5.13 -7.01 -4.47
N PHE A 86 4.11 -7.77 -4.86
CA PHE A 86 2.71 -7.36 -4.78
C PHE A 86 2.03 -7.81 -3.48
N VAL A 87 2.66 -8.70 -2.71
CA VAL A 87 2.07 -9.25 -1.48
C VAL A 87 1.96 -8.16 -0.43
N ALA A 88 0.75 -7.95 0.07
CA ALA A 88 0.44 -7.12 1.21
C ALA A 88 0.01 -7.99 2.40
N MET A 89 0.08 -7.43 3.61
CA MET A 89 -0.29 -8.11 4.85
C MET A 89 -1.37 -7.35 5.58
N SER A 90 -2.34 -8.08 6.14
CA SER A 90 -3.41 -7.52 6.95
C SER A 90 -3.59 -8.34 8.22
N LYS A 91 -4.05 -7.69 9.29
CA LYS A 91 -4.35 -8.35 10.56
C LYS A 91 -5.82 -8.74 10.60
N TRP A 92 -6.09 -10.03 10.81
CA TRP A 92 -7.45 -10.51 11.02
C TRP A 92 -7.98 -10.14 12.40
N LYS A 93 -9.25 -9.73 12.47
CA LYS A 93 -9.97 -9.48 13.72
C LYS A 93 -11.39 -10.01 13.56
N ALA A 94 -11.82 -10.90 14.45
CA ALA A 94 -13.19 -11.42 14.41
C ALA A 94 -14.23 -10.30 14.62
N LYS A 95 -13.95 -9.36 15.53
CA LYS A 95 -14.79 -8.19 15.82
C LYS A 95 -14.12 -6.89 15.37
N GLY A 96 -14.88 -6.01 14.72
CA GLY A 96 -14.38 -4.72 14.26
C GLY A 96 -13.39 -4.78 13.09
N SER A 97 -13.35 -5.88 12.34
CA SER A 97 -12.56 -5.96 11.10
C SER A 97 -13.14 -5.12 9.97
N LEU A 98 -12.25 -4.68 9.08
CA LEU A 98 -12.61 -4.06 7.82
C LEU A 98 -13.45 -5.04 6.98
N ALA A 99 -14.40 -4.50 6.22
CA ALA A 99 -15.29 -5.29 5.38
C ALA A 99 -14.51 -6.17 4.36
N CYS A 100 -13.40 -5.67 3.81
CA CYS A 100 -12.55 -6.42 2.89
C CYS A 100 -11.93 -7.67 3.53
N ASN A 101 -11.41 -7.56 4.76
CA ASN A 101 -10.87 -8.70 5.49
C ASN A 101 -11.95 -9.75 5.76
N LYS A 102 -13.18 -9.33 6.11
CA LYS A 102 -14.30 -10.27 6.32
C LYS A 102 -14.62 -11.04 5.05
N ILE A 103 -14.78 -10.34 3.93
CA ILE A 103 -15.06 -10.94 2.61
C ILE A 103 -13.93 -11.89 2.19
N PHE A 104 -12.66 -11.52 2.45
CA PHE A 104 -11.52 -12.40 2.18
C PHE A 104 -11.59 -13.71 2.98
N ILE A 105 -11.84 -13.61 4.29
CA ILE A 105 -11.95 -14.79 5.16
C ILE A 105 -13.18 -15.65 4.82
N GLU A 106 -14.30 -15.04 4.45
CA GLU A 106 -15.50 -15.75 3.97
C GLU A 106 -15.18 -16.55 2.69
N ARG A 107 -14.50 -15.96 1.71
CA ARG A 107 -14.06 -16.69 0.50
C ARG A 107 -13.10 -17.84 0.81
N MET A 108 -12.20 -17.65 1.76
CA MET A 108 -11.30 -18.73 2.21
C MET A 108 -12.09 -19.89 2.83
N ARG A 109 -13.17 -19.61 3.58
CA ARG A 109 -14.08 -20.64 4.13
C ARG A 109 -14.84 -21.36 3.03
N GLU A 110 -15.35 -20.64 2.04
CA GLU A 110 -16.04 -21.21 0.88
C GLU A 110 -15.14 -22.19 0.12
N ARG A 111 -13.87 -21.85 -0.09
CA ARG A 111 -12.88 -22.71 -0.75
C ARG A 111 -12.60 -24.00 0.03
N ILE A 112 -12.47 -23.89 1.35
CA ILE A 112 -12.35 -25.06 2.22
C ILE A 112 -13.60 -25.95 2.10
N ALA A 113 -14.79 -25.34 2.12
CA ALA A 113 -16.05 -26.06 1.97
C ALA A 113 -16.20 -26.74 0.60
N SER A 114 -15.63 -26.16 -0.47
CA SER A 114 -15.57 -26.78 -1.80
C SER A 114 -14.50 -27.88 -1.94
N GLY A 115 -13.76 -28.18 -0.87
CA GLY A 115 -12.79 -29.27 -0.84
C GLY A 115 -11.35 -28.88 -1.19
N GLU A 116 -11.04 -27.59 -1.28
CA GLU A 116 -9.66 -27.12 -1.48
C GLU A 116 -8.83 -27.41 -0.22
N LYS A 117 -7.73 -28.16 -0.39
CA LYS A 117 -6.85 -28.59 0.70
C LYS A 117 -5.73 -27.57 0.93
N ASN A 118 -5.11 -27.61 2.12
CA ASN A 118 -3.98 -26.76 2.53
C ASN A 118 -4.32 -25.27 2.75
N ILE A 119 -5.59 -24.91 2.84
CA ILE A 119 -6.02 -23.58 3.26
C ILE A 119 -6.14 -23.57 4.80
N LYS A 120 -5.45 -22.63 5.44
CA LYS A 120 -5.61 -22.35 6.87
C LYS A 120 -6.24 -20.97 7.04
N ILE A 121 -7.30 -20.90 7.84
CA ILE A 121 -7.91 -19.63 8.22
C ILE A 121 -7.10 -19.06 9.38
N PRO A 122 -6.64 -17.80 9.32
CA PRO A 122 -5.94 -17.17 10.42
C PRO A 122 -6.86 -17.00 11.63
N ASP A 123 -6.31 -17.18 12.82
CA ASP A 123 -6.99 -16.88 14.08
C ASP A 123 -7.14 -15.37 14.28
N SER A 124 -8.10 -14.98 15.12
CA SER A 124 -8.32 -13.55 15.40
C SER A 124 -7.07 -12.97 16.07
N GLY A 125 -6.45 -11.98 15.42
CA GLY A 125 -5.20 -11.37 15.84
C GLY A 125 -4.00 -11.81 15.01
N GLU A 126 -4.12 -12.85 14.18
CA GLU A 126 -3.06 -13.27 13.27
C GLU A 126 -3.01 -12.39 12.02
N GLN A 127 -1.86 -12.43 11.34
CA GLN A 127 -1.66 -11.76 10.06
C GLN A 127 -1.91 -12.75 8.91
N PHE A 128 -2.37 -12.23 7.78
CA PHE A 128 -2.48 -12.98 6.54
C PHE A 128 -1.99 -12.15 5.37
N ASN A 129 -1.52 -12.85 4.35
CA ASN A 129 -1.01 -12.27 3.11
C ASN A 129 -2.11 -12.27 2.05
N TYR A 130 -2.16 -11.22 1.24
CA TYR A 130 -3.08 -11.10 0.11
C TYR A 130 -2.43 -10.32 -1.02
N VAL A 131 -2.97 -10.46 -2.22
CA VAL A 131 -2.59 -9.67 -3.39
C VAL A 131 -3.85 -9.07 -3.99
N VAL A 132 -3.77 -7.82 -4.42
CA VAL A 132 -4.90 -7.18 -5.07
C VAL A 132 -4.97 -7.62 -6.53
N VAL A 133 -6.04 -8.35 -6.88
CA VAL A 133 -6.28 -8.84 -8.23
C VAL A 133 -7.42 -8.09 -8.88
N ASN A 134 -7.23 -7.76 -10.16
CA ASN A 134 -8.30 -7.26 -11.00
C ASN A 134 -9.19 -8.44 -11.43
N ASN A 135 -10.13 -8.83 -10.56
CA ASN A 135 -11.26 -9.63 -10.98
C ASN A 135 -12.15 -8.72 -11.82
N GLY A 136 -12.28 -9.00 -13.12
CA GLY A 136 -13.21 -8.29 -14.01
C GLY A 136 -14.63 -8.19 -13.43
N LEU A 137 -15.49 -7.40 -14.07
CA LEU A 137 -16.87 -7.18 -13.59
C LEU A 137 -17.59 -8.50 -13.34
N ARG A 138 -17.91 -8.79 -12.07
CA ARG A 138 -18.82 -9.87 -11.72
C ARG A 138 -20.24 -9.34 -11.83
N TYR A 139 -21.11 -10.07 -12.49
CA TYR A 139 -22.53 -9.76 -12.58
C TYR A 139 -23.29 -10.73 -11.68
N LYS A 140 -24.31 -10.24 -10.99
CA LYS A 140 -25.31 -11.08 -10.34
C LYS A 140 -26.20 -11.71 -11.43
N GLU A 141 -26.99 -12.72 -11.06
CA GLU A 141 -27.98 -13.34 -11.95
C GLU A 141 -28.99 -12.32 -12.50
N ASP A 142 -29.26 -11.24 -11.77
CA ASP A 142 -30.12 -10.12 -12.19
C ASP A 142 -29.45 -9.14 -13.17
N GLY A 143 -28.21 -9.42 -13.62
CA GLY A 143 -27.45 -8.55 -14.53
C GLY A 143 -26.83 -7.32 -13.86
N THR A 144 -27.02 -7.12 -12.55
CA THR A 144 -26.43 -6.00 -11.83
C THR A 144 -24.95 -6.27 -11.54
N LYS A 145 -24.11 -5.23 -11.66
CA LYS A 145 -22.70 -5.29 -11.27
C LYS A 145 -22.58 -5.65 -9.78
N SER A 146 -21.96 -6.78 -9.50
CA SER A 146 -21.51 -7.16 -8.16
C SER A 146 -20.16 -6.51 -7.90
N THR A 147 -20.16 -5.37 -7.21
CA THR A 147 -18.93 -4.72 -6.72
C THR A 147 -18.87 -4.83 -5.21
N ARG A 148 -18.54 -6.02 -4.66
CA ARG A 148 -18.17 -6.05 -3.24
C ARG A 148 -16.75 -5.48 -3.18
N LYS A 149 -16.56 -4.32 -2.53
CA LYS A 149 -15.26 -3.64 -2.36
C LYS A 149 -14.13 -4.53 -1.81
N GLY A 150 -14.45 -5.69 -1.24
CA GLY A 150 -13.50 -6.71 -0.77
C GLY A 150 -13.11 -7.79 -1.79
N ASP A 151 -13.74 -7.85 -2.96
CA ASP A 151 -13.51 -8.90 -3.98
C ASP A 151 -12.15 -8.78 -4.66
N TYR A 152 -11.47 -7.65 -4.47
CA TYR A 152 -10.17 -7.39 -5.06
C TYR A 152 -9.01 -7.94 -4.24
N MET A 153 -9.22 -8.25 -2.95
CA MET A 153 -8.20 -8.94 -2.13
C MET A 153 -8.16 -10.44 -2.39
#